data_AF-A0A7C5LQN7-F1
#
_entry.id   AF-A0A7C5LQN7-F1
#
_cell.length_a   1.000
_cell.length_b   1.000
_cell.length_c   1.000
_cell.angle_alpha   90.00
_cell.angle_beta   90.00
_cell.angle_gamma   90.00
#
_symmetry.space_group_name_H-M   'P 1'
#
loop_
_entity.id
_entity.type
_entity.pdbx_description
1 polymer ?
#
loop_
_entity_poly.entity_id
_entity_poly.type
_entity_poly.pdbx_seq_one_letter_code
_entity_poly.pdbx_strand_id
1 'polypeptide(L)'
;MKIERKFTRADQDAYAGIDFTTTKSEIRNPDGSVVFLLDEVEVPAGWSQVAGDVIAQKYFRKAGVPAAVKRVAEDGVPEFLWRAVPDEEALAKLPEDQRFGGETSSKQVFDRLAGAWAYWGWKGGYFTTEEDARAYYDEMRHMLATQRAAPNSPQWFNTGIHWAYGIDGPSQGHHYVDHETGKLTRSASAYEHPQPHACFIQSIGDDLVGDGGIMDLWVREARLFKYGSGTGTNFSSLRAANEPLSGGGKSSGLMGFLRIGDRAAGAIKSGGTTRRAAKMVIVDADHPDIEEFVNWKVREEQKVAALVAGSKMHERHLNAIFAAIRGWDGAEDAAYDPKANPQLKSAIREAKQNLIPETYIKRVLDYARQGYTSIEFPTYDTDWDSEAYSTVSGQNSNNTVRVTDAFLQAVRDDADWELLRRTDGGVAKVIRARDLWEQIGEAAWACADPGIQFHDTINAWHTCPEDGEIRGSNPCSEYMFLDNTACNLASMNLLTFYK
;
A
#
# COMPACT_ATOMS: atom_id res chain seq x y z
N MET A 1 -27.73 18.34 14.03
CA MET A 1 -26.67 18.09 15.01
C MET A 1 -26.32 19.42 15.65
N LYS A 2 -26.37 19.48 16.98
CA LYS A 2 -25.90 20.63 17.74
C LYS A 2 -24.44 20.42 18.12
N ILE A 3 -23.61 21.44 17.98
CA ILE A 3 -22.17 21.34 18.23
C ILE A 3 -21.79 22.30 19.35
N GLU A 4 -21.34 21.73 20.48
CA GLU A 4 -20.80 22.53 21.57
C GLU A 4 -19.31 22.79 21.32
N ARG A 5 -18.90 24.06 21.35
CA ARG A 5 -17.49 24.45 21.25
C ARG A 5 -16.74 24.05 22.52
N LYS A 6 -15.66 23.28 22.39
CA LYS A 6 -14.81 22.85 23.51
C LYS A 6 -13.42 23.48 23.46
N PHE A 7 -12.91 23.74 22.28
CA PHE A 7 -11.55 24.24 22.07
C PHE A 7 -11.51 25.64 21.47
N THR A 8 -12.58 26.06 20.81
CA THR A 8 -12.67 27.34 20.09
C THR A 8 -13.71 28.28 20.73
N ARG A 9 -13.73 29.54 20.28
CA ARG A 9 -14.73 30.55 20.67
C ARG A 9 -15.34 31.16 19.41
N ALA A 10 -16.62 31.54 19.47
CA ALA A 10 -17.37 32.01 18.31
C ALA A 10 -16.87 33.35 17.75
N ASP A 11 -16.23 34.18 18.59
CA ASP A 11 -15.71 35.50 18.27
C ASP A 11 -14.21 35.49 17.90
N GLN A 12 -13.60 34.32 17.74
CA GLN A 12 -12.17 34.16 17.49
C GLN A 12 -11.91 33.22 16.31
N ASP A 13 -10.75 33.39 15.67
CA ASP A 13 -10.29 32.43 14.66
C ASP A 13 -10.02 31.05 15.30
N ALA A 14 -10.22 29.97 14.53
CA ALA A 14 -10.05 28.60 15.01
C ALA A 14 -8.63 28.31 15.52
N TYR A 15 -7.64 29.03 15.01
CA TYR A 15 -6.23 28.93 15.39
C TYR A 15 -5.82 29.92 16.48
N ALA A 16 -6.77 30.68 17.06
CA ALA A 16 -6.48 31.60 18.15
C ALA A 16 -5.79 30.88 19.32
N GLY A 17 -4.62 31.39 19.73
CA GLY A 17 -3.80 30.78 20.78
C GLY A 17 -2.88 29.64 20.31
N ILE A 18 -2.80 29.38 19.00
CA ILE A 18 -1.82 28.47 18.39
C ILE A 18 -0.78 29.29 17.65
N ASP A 19 0.48 29.22 18.08
CA ASP A 19 1.59 29.83 17.35
C ASP A 19 1.97 28.98 16.14
N PHE A 20 2.26 29.63 15.00
CA PHE A 20 2.76 28.99 13.79
C PHE A 20 4.17 29.46 13.48
N THR A 21 4.95 28.58 12.86
CA THR A 21 6.33 28.83 12.45
C THR A 21 6.57 28.29 11.05
N THR A 22 7.60 28.82 10.39
CA THR A 22 8.04 28.35 9.06
C THR A 22 9.25 27.44 9.24
N THR A 23 9.17 26.22 8.70
CA THR A 23 10.27 25.26 8.63
C THR A 23 10.60 24.88 7.18
N LYS A 24 11.70 24.15 6.98
CA LYS A 24 12.12 23.58 5.70
C LYS A 24 11.91 22.07 5.74
N SER A 25 11.45 21.50 4.62
CA SER A 25 11.40 20.04 4.43
C SER A 25 12.24 19.63 3.23
N GLU A 26 13.09 18.62 3.41
CA GLU A 26 13.99 18.13 2.37
C GLU A 26 14.11 16.60 2.40
N ILE A 27 14.17 15.98 1.23
CA ILE A 27 14.54 14.57 1.05
C ILE A 27 15.79 14.53 0.18
N ARG A 28 16.80 13.77 0.61
CA ARG A 28 18.03 13.53 -0.16
C ARG A 28 18.20 12.04 -0.44
N ASN A 29 18.79 11.73 -1.58
CA ASN A 29 19.31 10.40 -1.90
C ASN A 29 20.57 10.10 -1.06
N PRO A 30 20.99 8.83 -0.94
CA PRO A 30 22.25 8.46 -0.28
C PRO A 30 23.49 9.14 -0.87
N ASP A 31 23.46 9.51 -2.15
CA ASP A 31 24.52 10.26 -2.85
C ASP A 31 24.51 11.77 -2.54
N GLY A 32 23.56 12.25 -1.72
CA GLY A 32 23.40 13.64 -1.32
C GLY A 32 22.55 14.51 -2.26
N SER A 33 22.13 13.98 -3.41
CA SER A 33 21.26 14.70 -4.35
C SER A 33 19.85 14.91 -3.76
N VAL A 34 19.24 16.06 -4.06
CA VAL A 34 17.94 16.45 -3.51
C VAL A 34 16.82 15.81 -4.33
N VAL A 35 15.96 15.06 -3.65
CA VAL A 35 14.77 14.39 -4.21
C VAL A 35 13.53 15.28 -4.07
N PHE A 36 13.43 15.98 -2.95
CA PHE A 36 12.31 16.88 -2.65
C PHE A 36 12.82 18.04 -1.79
N LEU A 37 12.32 19.25 -2.07
CA LEU A 37 12.63 20.44 -1.30
C LEU A 37 11.40 21.34 -1.22
N LEU A 38 11.09 21.80 -0.01
CA LEU A 38 10.13 22.86 0.24
C LEU A 38 10.68 23.74 1.35
N ASP A 39 11.14 24.94 1.00
CA ASP A 39 11.90 25.82 1.91
C ASP A 39 11.02 26.57 2.92
N GLU A 40 9.74 26.79 2.60
CA GLU A 40 8.81 27.56 3.43
C GLU A 40 7.54 26.77 3.73
N VAL A 41 7.58 25.98 4.81
CA VAL A 41 6.47 25.15 5.29
C VAL A 41 5.92 25.74 6.59
N GLU A 42 4.69 26.28 6.55
CA GLU A 42 4.04 26.84 7.74
C GLU A 42 3.31 25.74 8.55
N VAL A 43 3.73 25.51 9.79
CA VAL A 43 3.17 24.51 10.72
C VAL A 43 3.01 25.08 12.13
N PRO A 44 2.15 24.51 12.99
CA PRO A 44 2.08 24.89 14.40
C PRO A 44 3.45 24.73 15.08
N ALA A 45 3.87 25.72 15.85
CA ALA A 45 5.21 25.78 16.46
C ALA A 45 5.49 24.62 17.44
N GLY A 46 4.45 24.00 17.99
CA GLY A 46 4.56 22.82 18.85
C GLY A 46 4.78 21.49 18.11
N TRP A 47 4.73 21.47 16.78
CA TRP A 47 4.97 20.25 16.01
C TRP A 47 6.45 19.86 16.00
N SER A 48 6.73 18.56 15.96
CA SER A 48 8.08 18.07 15.70
C SER A 48 8.46 18.32 14.23
N GLN A 49 9.76 18.42 13.96
CA GLN A 49 10.27 18.51 12.57
C GLN A 49 9.75 17.34 11.71
N VAL A 50 9.71 16.13 12.27
CA VAL A 50 9.17 14.93 11.59
C VAL A 50 7.70 15.12 11.18
N ALA A 51 6.87 15.73 12.03
CA ALA A 51 5.47 16.01 11.68
C ALA A 51 5.37 17.06 10.54
N GLY A 52 6.21 18.10 10.59
CA GLY A 52 6.33 19.09 9.52
C GLY A 52 6.79 18.46 8.20
N ASP A 53 7.76 17.57 8.25
CA ASP A 53 8.24 16.82 7.09
C ASP A 53 7.15 15.91 6.52
N VAL A 54 6.43 15.17 7.37
CA VAL A 54 5.37 14.26 6.92
C VAL A 54 4.25 15.02 6.20
N ILE A 55 3.77 16.15 6.76
CA ILE A 55 2.71 16.91 6.09
C ILE A 55 3.21 17.53 4.78
N ALA A 56 4.40 18.12 4.79
CA ALA A 56 4.98 18.74 3.61
C ALA A 56 5.24 17.72 2.51
N GLN A 57 5.80 16.56 2.83
CA GLN A 57 6.21 15.54 1.87
C GLN A 57 5.02 14.75 1.33
N LYS A 58 4.06 14.38 2.19
CA LYS A 58 3.00 13.43 1.84
C LYS A 58 1.63 14.07 1.61
N TYR A 59 1.25 15.08 2.39
CA TYR A 59 -0.15 15.54 2.45
C TYR A 59 -0.41 16.86 1.74
N PHE A 60 0.62 17.69 1.56
CA PHE A 60 0.51 18.88 0.71
C PHE A 60 0.28 18.49 -0.75
N ARG A 61 -0.76 19.05 -1.34
CA ARG A 61 -0.97 19.02 -2.78
C ARG A 61 0.21 19.72 -3.45
N LYS A 62 0.91 19.00 -4.32
CA LYS A 62 2.18 19.49 -4.90
C LYS A 62 2.03 20.45 -6.07
N ALA A 63 0.90 20.40 -6.77
CA ALA A 63 0.70 21.14 -8.01
C ALA A 63 -0.78 21.43 -8.27
N GLY A 64 -1.02 22.48 -9.05
CA GLY A 64 -2.33 22.91 -9.52
C GLY A 64 -3.12 23.75 -8.52
N VAL A 65 -2.54 24.09 -7.35
CA VAL A 65 -3.15 24.99 -6.38
C VAL A 65 -3.05 26.43 -6.92
N PRO A 66 -4.16 27.11 -7.21
CA PRO A 66 -4.12 28.49 -7.72
C PRO A 66 -3.65 29.46 -6.64
N ALA A 67 -2.82 30.44 -7.04
CA ALA A 67 -2.34 31.50 -6.14
C ALA A 67 -3.45 32.46 -5.69
N ALA A 68 -4.55 32.54 -6.42
CA ALA A 68 -5.73 33.33 -6.09
C ALA A 68 -7.01 32.55 -6.41
N VAL A 69 -7.97 32.58 -5.49
CA VAL A 69 -9.29 31.95 -5.62
C VAL A 69 -10.39 32.96 -5.32
N LYS A 70 -11.57 32.74 -5.91
CA LYS A 70 -12.80 33.46 -5.59
C LYS A 70 -13.88 32.49 -5.13
N ARG A 71 -14.70 32.94 -4.17
CA ARG A 71 -15.84 32.16 -3.65
C ARG A 71 -17.00 32.19 -4.65
N VAL A 72 -17.69 31.06 -4.79
CA VAL A 72 -18.85 30.92 -5.68
C VAL A 72 -20.10 30.87 -4.82
N ALA A 73 -20.96 31.88 -4.97
CA ALA A 73 -22.25 31.91 -4.31
C ALA A 73 -23.08 30.68 -4.69
N GLU A 74 -23.65 30.03 -3.68
CA GLU A 74 -24.51 28.86 -3.85
C GLU A 74 -25.78 29.05 -3.01
N ASP A 75 -26.94 28.91 -3.67
CA ASP A 75 -28.24 29.09 -3.03
C ASP A 75 -28.43 28.09 -1.88
N GLY A 76 -28.88 28.61 -0.72
CA GLY A 76 -29.09 27.79 0.48
C GLY A 76 -27.82 27.37 1.21
N VAL A 77 -26.63 27.80 0.76
CA VAL A 77 -25.35 27.56 1.44
C VAL A 77 -24.83 28.86 2.05
N PRO A 78 -24.47 28.88 3.35
CA PRO A 78 -23.87 30.03 4.00
C PRO A 78 -22.56 30.47 3.33
N GLU A 79 -22.30 31.78 3.32
CA GLU A 79 -21.16 32.38 2.62
C GLU A 79 -19.80 31.75 3.00
N PHE A 80 -19.60 31.43 4.28
CA PHE A 80 -18.34 30.83 4.73
C PHE A 80 -18.11 29.40 4.22
N LEU A 81 -19.15 28.72 3.74
CA LEU A 81 -19.10 27.38 3.17
C LEU A 81 -19.07 27.37 1.64
N TRP A 82 -19.17 28.53 0.99
CA TRP A 82 -19.06 28.61 -0.46
C TRP A 82 -17.73 28.03 -0.93
N ARG A 83 -17.82 27.12 -1.90
CA ARG A 83 -16.63 26.59 -2.58
C ARG A 83 -15.88 27.71 -3.29
N ALA A 84 -14.60 27.49 -3.55
CA ALA A 84 -13.79 28.41 -4.32
C ALA A 84 -13.44 27.85 -5.70
N VAL A 85 -13.14 28.75 -6.63
CA VAL A 85 -12.60 28.44 -7.96
C VAL A 85 -11.42 29.36 -8.24
N PRO A 86 -10.53 29.03 -9.20
CA PRO A 86 -9.45 29.93 -9.61
C PRO A 86 -10.01 31.31 -9.98
N ASP A 87 -9.40 32.37 -9.44
CA ASP A 87 -9.76 33.73 -9.82
C ASP A 87 -8.92 34.15 -11.04
N GLU A 88 -9.43 33.82 -12.23
CA GLU A 88 -8.75 34.08 -13.51
C GLU A 88 -8.29 35.54 -13.67
N GLU A 89 -9.06 36.52 -13.17
CA GLU A 89 -8.70 37.94 -13.27
C GLU A 89 -7.54 38.31 -12.35
N ALA A 90 -7.49 37.74 -11.14
CA ALA A 90 -6.38 37.94 -10.22
C ALA A 90 -5.13 37.18 -10.69
N LEU A 91 -5.30 35.94 -11.16
CA LEU A 91 -4.22 35.11 -11.69
C LEU A 91 -3.57 35.71 -12.93
N ALA A 92 -4.35 36.32 -13.84
CA ALA A 92 -3.81 36.98 -15.03
C ALA A 92 -2.83 38.13 -14.70
N LYS A 93 -2.91 38.71 -13.49
CA LYS A 93 -2.00 39.76 -13.00
C LYS A 93 -0.66 39.23 -12.49
N LEU A 94 -0.55 37.90 -12.29
CA LEU A 94 0.66 37.24 -11.84
C LEU A 94 1.47 36.71 -13.03
N PRO A 95 2.81 36.61 -12.91
CA PRO A 95 3.65 35.84 -13.82
C PRO A 95 3.12 34.42 -14.00
N GLU A 96 3.20 33.88 -15.22
CA GLU A 96 2.59 32.58 -15.56
C GLU A 96 3.08 31.44 -14.66
N ASP A 97 4.37 31.44 -14.33
CA ASP A 97 5.04 30.48 -13.44
C ASP A 97 4.65 30.62 -11.95
N GLN A 98 3.93 31.68 -11.58
CA GLN A 98 3.49 31.96 -10.22
C GLN A 98 1.97 31.82 -10.04
N ARG A 99 1.22 31.53 -11.12
CA ARG A 99 -0.24 31.40 -11.07
C ARG A 99 -0.70 30.14 -10.33
N PHE A 100 0.09 29.07 -10.43
CA PHE A 100 -0.24 27.78 -9.83
C PHE A 100 0.99 27.20 -9.15
N GLY A 101 0.78 26.60 -7.98
CA GLY A 101 1.81 25.95 -7.18
C GLY A 101 1.27 24.78 -6.38
N GLY A 102 1.86 24.55 -5.21
CA GLY A 102 1.40 23.58 -4.22
C GLY A 102 0.97 24.24 -2.92
N GLU A 103 0.42 23.43 -2.00
CA GLU A 103 0.20 23.84 -0.61
C GLU A 103 1.56 24.04 0.09
N THR A 104 1.66 25.10 0.88
CA THR A 104 2.85 25.47 1.66
C THR A 104 2.54 25.69 3.14
N SER A 105 1.25 25.73 3.52
CA SER A 105 0.82 25.87 4.90
C SER A 105 -0.08 24.72 5.33
N SER A 106 0.13 24.21 6.53
CA SER A 106 -0.75 23.26 7.19
C SER A 106 -2.19 23.79 7.36
N LYS A 107 -2.38 25.11 7.48
CA LYS A 107 -3.71 25.74 7.54
C LYS A 107 -4.52 25.46 6.28
N GLN A 108 -3.88 25.51 5.10
CA GLN A 108 -4.54 25.20 3.83
C GLN A 108 -5.14 23.80 3.84
N VAL A 109 -4.38 22.83 4.36
CA VAL A 109 -4.83 21.44 4.50
C VAL A 109 -5.98 21.33 5.51
N PHE A 110 -5.84 21.91 6.70
CA PHE A 110 -6.88 21.85 7.73
C PHE A 110 -8.18 22.50 7.28
N ASP A 111 -8.08 23.66 6.62
CA ASP A 111 -9.21 24.43 6.10
C ASP A 111 -9.93 23.66 4.99
N ARG A 112 -9.22 23.08 4.02
CA ARG A 112 -9.89 22.31 2.95
C ARG A 112 -10.57 21.05 3.48
N LEU A 113 -9.98 20.37 4.46
CA LEU A 113 -10.55 19.16 5.05
C LEU A 113 -11.83 19.51 5.83
N ALA A 114 -11.69 20.37 6.84
CA ALA A 114 -12.81 20.73 7.70
C ALA A 114 -13.91 21.46 6.93
N GLY A 115 -13.54 22.30 5.96
CA GLY A 115 -14.47 23.08 5.15
C GLY A 115 -15.28 22.20 4.21
N ALA A 116 -14.66 21.21 3.56
CA ALA A 116 -15.37 20.25 2.72
C ALA A 116 -16.32 19.36 3.55
N TRP A 117 -15.88 18.88 4.72
CA TRP A 117 -16.76 18.13 5.61
C TRP A 117 -17.94 18.96 6.10
N ALA A 118 -17.72 20.22 6.50
CA ALA A 118 -18.78 21.12 6.92
C ALA A 118 -19.74 21.46 5.77
N TYR A 119 -19.21 21.66 4.56
CA TYR A 119 -20.00 21.89 3.34
C TYR A 119 -20.91 20.70 3.03
N TRP A 120 -20.37 19.48 3.00
CA TRP A 120 -21.18 18.27 2.78
C TRP A 120 -22.16 18.02 3.92
N GLY A 121 -21.76 18.27 5.17
CA GLY A 121 -22.63 18.19 6.34
C GLY A 121 -23.79 19.17 6.27
N TRP A 122 -23.55 20.39 5.78
CA TRP A 122 -24.59 21.39 5.56
C TRP A 122 -25.57 20.96 4.47
N LYS A 123 -25.06 20.58 3.29
CA LYS A 123 -25.87 20.09 2.17
C LYS A 123 -26.72 18.87 2.57
N GLY A 124 -26.15 17.96 3.34
CA GLY A 124 -26.83 16.79 3.89
C GLY A 124 -27.81 17.08 5.03
N GLY A 125 -28.01 18.33 5.44
CA GLY A 125 -28.93 18.70 6.53
C GLY A 125 -28.49 18.21 7.90
N TYR A 126 -27.20 17.94 8.11
CA TYR A 126 -26.69 17.40 9.36
C TYR A 126 -26.65 18.42 10.50
N PHE A 127 -26.53 19.73 10.21
CA PHE A 127 -26.43 20.78 11.22
C PHE A 127 -27.79 21.38 11.57
N THR A 128 -28.00 21.72 12.84
CA THR A 128 -29.26 22.32 13.29
C THR A 128 -29.32 23.81 13.00
N THR A 129 -28.19 24.51 13.07
CA THR A 129 -28.05 25.94 12.75
C THR A 129 -26.76 26.23 11.98
N GLU A 130 -26.64 27.43 11.39
CA GLU A 130 -25.38 27.89 10.80
C GLU A 130 -24.27 27.97 11.86
N GLU A 131 -24.62 28.36 13.08
CA GLU A 131 -23.67 28.43 14.21
C GLU A 131 -23.08 27.05 14.54
N ASP A 132 -23.90 25.99 14.49
CA ASP A 132 -23.42 24.62 14.68
C ASP A 132 -22.44 24.19 13.57
N ALA A 133 -22.73 24.54 12.31
CA ALA A 133 -21.84 24.24 11.19
C ALA A 133 -20.50 24.99 11.31
N ARG A 134 -20.54 26.24 11.75
CA ARG A 134 -19.35 27.05 12.01
C ARG A 134 -18.56 26.50 13.20
N ALA A 135 -19.23 26.11 14.28
CA ALA A 135 -18.59 25.46 15.42
C ALA A 135 -17.90 24.16 15.02
N TYR A 136 -18.53 23.32 14.20
CA TYR A 136 -17.90 22.11 13.66
C TYR A 136 -16.65 22.45 12.84
N TYR A 137 -16.75 23.41 11.92
CA TYR A 137 -15.62 23.83 11.09
C TYR A 137 -14.43 24.33 11.94
N ASP A 138 -14.69 25.11 12.98
CA ASP A 138 -13.65 25.66 13.84
C ASP A 138 -13.02 24.58 14.74
N GLU A 139 -13.84 23.75 15.40
CA GLU A 139 -13.36 22.69 16.29
C GLU A 139 -12.51 21.67 15.53
N MET A 140 -12.90 21.28 14.31
CA MET A 140 -12.13 20.35 13.49
C MET A 140 -10.76 20.93 13.11
N ARG A 141 -10.71 22.19 12.66
CA ARG A 141 -9.44 22.86 12.34
C ARG A 141 -8.51 22.95 13.54
N HIS A 142 -9.06 23.32 14.69
CA HIS A 142 -8.30 23.39 15.94
C HIS A 142 -7.77 22.02 16.36
N MET A 143 -8.59 20.97 16.29
CA MET A 143 -8.20 19.61 16.66
C MET A 143 -7.12 19.03 15.73
N LEU A 144 -7.17 19.35 14.43
CA LEU A 144 -6.13 18.97 13.47
C LEU A 144 -4.81 19.69 13.76
N ALA A 145 -4.86 21.02 13.96
CA ALA A 145 -3.68 21.83 14.26
C ALA A 145 -2.99 21.42 15.58
N THR A 146 -3.78 21.04 16.59
CA THR A 146 -3.28 20.62 17.91
C THR A 146 -3.03 19.11 18.03
N GLN A 147 -3.09 18.36 16.91
CA GLN A 147 -2.87 16.91 16.86
C GLN A 147 -3.72 16.11 17.86
N ARG A 148 -4.95 16.56 18.11
CA ARG A 148 -5.94 15.89 18.98
C ARG A 148 -6.66 14.77 18.27
N ALA A 149 -6.89 14.93 16.98
CA ALA A 149 -7.48 13.91 16.13
C ALA A 149 -6.90 14.00 14.72
N ALA A 150 -6.91 12.89 14.01
CA ALA A 150 -6.51 12.82 12.61
C ALA A 150 -7.40 11.83 11.86
N PRO A 151 -7.93 12.18 10.68
CA PRO A 151 -8.56 11.22 9.80
C PRO A 151 -7.51 10.32 9.14
N ASN A 152 -7.97 9.27 8.46
CA ASN A 152 -7.15 8.39 7.65
C ASN A 152 -6.47 9.10 6.46
N SER A 153 -5.33 8.58 6.00
CA SER A 153 -4.48 9.25 5.00
C SER A 153 -5.19 9.68 3.70
N PRO A 154 -6.08 8.88 3.06
CA PRO A 154 -6.80 9.33 1.87
C PRO A 154 -7.66 10.59 2.05
N GLN A 155 -8.14 10.88 3.26
CA GLN A 155 -8.79 12.16 3.55
C GLN A 155 -7.80 13.31 3.32
N TRP A 156 -6.62 13.24 3.93
CA TRP A 156 -5.56 14.22 3.75
C TRP A 156 -5.15 14.40 2.29
N PHE A 157 -5.11 13.32 1.49
CA PHE A 157 -4.70 13.42 0.08
C PHE A 157 -5.77 14.05 -0.82
N ASN A 158 -7.03 13.68 -0.64
CA ASN A 158 -8.05 13.87 -1.68
C ASN A 158 -9.18 14.82 -1.28
N THR A 159 -9.46 14.96 0.02
CA THR A 159 -10.65 15.68 0.50
C THR A 159 -10.47 17.19 0.39
N GLY A 160 -11.51 17.85 -0.13
CA GLY A 160 -11.62 19.30 -0.16
C GLY A 160 -10.79 20.02 -1.21
N ILE A 161 -10.04 19.30 -2.06
CA ILE A 161 -9.27 19.92 -3.15
C ILE A 161 -10.22 20.66 -4.11
N HIS A 162 -11.32 20.03 -4.53
CA HIS A 162 -12.34 20.68 -5.36
C HIS A 162 -13.04 21.83 -4.63
N TRP A 163 -13.39 21.64 -3.35
CA TRP A 163 -14.10 22.66 -2.57
C TRP A 163 -13.23 23.91 -2.31
N ALA A 164 -11.96 23.73 -1.97
CA ALA A 164 -11.07 24.84 -1.61
C ALA A 164 -10.44 25.55 -2.81
N TYR A 165 -10.24 24.84 -3.93
CA TYR A 165 -9.45 25.35 -5.05
C TYR A 165 -10.14 25.27 -6.41
N GLY A 166 -11.28 24.58 -6.52
CA GLY A 166 -11.93 24.30 -7.81
C GLY A 166 -11.14 23.35 -8.71
N ILE A 167 -10.15 22.65 -8.18
CA ILE A 167 -9.36 21.67 -8.94
C ILE A 167 -10.26 20.46 -9.23
N ASP A 168 -10.30 20.08 -10.51
CA ASP A 168 -11.11 18.98 -11.00
C ASP A 168 -10.31 18.05 -11.93
N GLY A 169 -10.90 16.91 -12.28
CA GLY A 169 -10.36 15.93 -13.21
C GLY A 169 -11.45 14.95 -13.70
N PRO A 170 -11.23 14.26 -14.82
CA PRO A 170 -12.25 13.40 -15.42
C PRO A 170 -12.59 12.22 -14.51
N SER A 171 -13.87 11.79 -14.52
CA SER A 171 -14.35 10.60 -13.80
C SER A 171 -13.39 9.40 -13.90
N GLN A 172 -12.99 8.86 -12.76
CA GLN A 172 -12.11 7.67 -12.67
C GLN A 172 -12.86 6.41 -12.23
N GLY A 173 -14.19 6.42 -12.28
CA GLY A 173 -15.03 5.27 -11.91
C GLY A 173 -15.39 5.19 -10.42
N HIS A 174 -15.30 6.30 -9.68
CA HIS A 174 -15.82 6.39 -8.33
C HIS A 174 -17.35 6.45 -8.32
N HIS A 175 -17.93 5.94 -7.24
CA HIS A 175 -19.35 6.07 -6.95
C HIS A 175 -19.55 6.73 -5.60
N TYR A 176 -20.66 7.43 -5.45
CA TYR A 176 -21.14 7.99 -4.19
C TYR A 176 -22.63 7.73 -4.07
N VAL A 177 -23.16 7.75 -2.85
CA VAL A 177 -24.61 7.73 -2.63
C VAL A 177 -25.08 9.18 -2.62
N ASP A 178 -25.94 9.52 -3.56
CA ASP A 178 -26.55 10.83 -3.63
C ASP A 178 -27.45 11.04 -2.41
N HIS A 179 -27.16 12.09 -1.62
CA HIS A 179 -27.79 12.30 -0.31
C HIS A 179 -29.27 12.71 -0.40
N GLU A 180 -29.72 13.26 -1.53
CA GLU A 180 -31.12 13.66 -1.72
C GLU A 180 -31.97 12.47 -2.18
N THR A 181 -31.45 11.70 -3.13
CA THR A 181 -32.18 10.60 -3.79
C THR A 181 -31.91 9.23 -3.17
N GLY A 182 -30.83 9.09 -2.39
CA GLY A 182 -30.37 7.81 -1.82
C GLY A 182 -29.80 6.83 -2.85
N LYS A 183 -29.57 7.25 -4.10
CA LYS A 183 -29.12 6.36 -5.17
C LYS A 183 -27.61 6.32 -5.29
N LEU A 184 -27.07 5.13 -5.57
CA LEU A 184 -25.68 4.96 -5.96
C LEU A 184 -25.46 5.60 -7.34
N THR A 185 -24.63 6.63 -7.38
CA THR A 185 -24.38 7.46 -8.56
C THR A 185 -22.91 7.43 -8.90
N ARG A 186 -22.60 7.28 -10.19
CA ARG A 186 -21.23 7.38 -10.68
C ARG A 186 -20.81 8.85 -10.69
N SER A 187 -19.66 9.15 -10.07
CA SER A 187 -19.12 10.51 -10.06
C SER A 187 -18.71 10.95 -11.46
N ALA A 188 -19.12 12.16 -11.86
CA ALA A 188 -18.66 12.81 -13.10
C ALA A 188 -17.23 13.37 -12.97
N SER A 189 -16.82 13.66 -11.72
CA SER A 189 -15.56 14.30 -11.36
C SER A 189 -14.69 13.38 -10.49
N ALA A 190 -13.37 13.52 -10.58
CA ALA A 190 -12.43 12.82 -9.73
C ALA A 190 -12.30 13.43 -8.32
N TYR A 191 -12.62 14.70 -8.13
CA TYR A 191 -12.30 15.47 -6.91
C TYR A 191 -13.50 16.11 -6.22
N GLU A 192 -14.64 16.26 -6.91
CA GLU A 192 -15.88 16.76 -6.31
C GLU A 192 -16.43 15.77 -5.27
N HIS A 193 -16.48 14.49 -5.65
CA HIS A 193 -16.68 13.35 -4.76
C HIS A 193 -15.39 12.51 -4.77
N PRO A 194 -14.38 12.90 -3.97
CA PRO A 194 -13.09 12.23 -3.99
C PRO A 194 -13.20 10.80 -3.44
N GLN A 195 -12.08 10.06 -3.47
CA GLN A 195 -11.95 8.79 -2.78
C GLN A 195 -11.28 9.06 -1.41
N PRO A 196 -12.04 9.10 -0.30
CA PRO A 196 -11.47 9.45 1.00
C PRO A 196 -11.29 8.26 1.96
N HIS A 197 -11.68 7.05 1.56
CA HIS A 197 -11.68 5.85 2.40
C HIS A 197 -10.30 5.20 2.40
N ALA A 198 -9.84 4.67 3.54
CA ALA A 198 -8.53 4.02 3.61
C ALA A 198 -8.54 2.59 3.13
N CYS A 199 -9.68 1.93 3.27
CA CYS A 199 -9.74 0.48 3.31
C CYS A 199 -11.00 -0.02 2.63
N PHE A 200 -10.86 -1.07 1.83
CA PHE A 200 -11.95 -1.72 1.13
C PHE A 200 -11.88 -3.23 1.32
N ILE A 201 -13.05 -3.84 1.43
CA ILE A 201 -13.23 -5.29 1.28
C ILE A 201 -13.81 -5.49 -0.11
N GLN A 202 -13.26 -6.40 -0.91
CA GLN A 202 -13.69 -6.64 -2.29
C GLN A 202 -14.03 -8.12 -2.46
N SER A 203 -15.19 -8.40 -3.06
CA SER A 203 -15.53 -9.76 -3.49
C SER A 203 -14.78 -10.15 -4.76
N ILE A 204 -14.63 -11.45 -4.94
CA ILE A 204 -14.15 -12.06 -6.18
C ILE A 204 -15.01 -13.28 -6.53
N GLY A 205 -15.41 -13.35 -7.79
CA GLY A 205 -16.06 -14.51 -8.39
C GLY A 205 -15.04 -15.40 -9.11
N ASP A 206 -15.34 -16.70 -9.18
CA ASP A 206 -14.57 -17.69 -9.93
C ASP A 206 -14.86 -17.62 -11.45
N ASP A 207 -14.61 -16.45 -12.01
CA ASP A 207 -14.71 -16.13 -13.44
C ASP A 207 -13.50 -15.28 -13.85
N LEU A 208 -12.98 -15.50 -15.06
CA LEU A 208 -11.75 -14.83 -15.49
C LEU A 208 -11.94 -13.35 -15.84
N VAL A 209 -12.99 -12.99 -16.60
CA VAL A 209 -13.10 -11.66 -17.27
C VAL A 209 -14.43 -10.93 -17.07
N GLY A 210 -15.45 -11.61 -16.55
CA GLY A 210 -16.76 -11.04 -16.28
C GLY A 210 -16.75 -10.07 -15.11
N ASP A 211 -17.85 -9.33 -14.96
CA ASP A 211 -18.04 -8.39 -13.87
C ASP A 211 -17.95 -9.13 -12.52
N GLY A 212 -17.12 -8.62 -11.60
CA GLY A 212 -16.85 -9.28 -10.32
C GLY A 212 -15.86 -10.44 -10.40
N GLY A 213 -15.34 -10.79 -11.59
CA GLY A 213 -14.33 -11.82 -11.79
C GLY A 213 -12.90 -11.38 -11.42
N ILE A 214 -11.93 -12.22 -11.76
CA ILE A 214 -10.51 -12.08 -11.37
C ILE A 214 -9.87 -10.83 -12.00
N MET A 215 -10.01 -10.65 -13.31
CA MET A 215 -9.42 -9.49 -14.00
C MET A 215 -10.11 -8.18 -13.62
N ASP A 216 -11.42 -8.21 -13.40
CA ASP A 216 -12.17 -7.04 -12.93
C ASP A 216 -11.74 -6.61 -11.52
N LEU A 217 -11.48 -7.57 -10.61
CA LEU A 217 -10.91 -7.24 -9.29
C LEU A 217 -9.63 -6.42 -9.43
N TRP A 218 -8.71 -6.79 -10.31
CA TRP A 218 -7.45 -6.04 -10.46
C TRP A 218 -7.67 -4.63 -11.00
N VAL A 219 -8.67 -4.43 -11.88
CA VAL A 219 -9.07 -3.09 -12.34
C VAL A 219 -9.65 -2.27 -11.18
N ARG A 220 -10.51 -2.88 -10.34
CA ARG A 220 -11.08 -2.23 -9.15
C ARG A 220 -9.99 -1.86 -8.14
N GLU A 221 -9.09 -2.79 -7.84
CA GLU A 221 -7.95 -2.55 -6.94
C GLU A 221 -7.02 -1.47 -7.47
N ALA A 222 -6.70 -1.47 -8.76
CA ALA A 222 -5.83 -0.44 -9.35
C ALA A 222 -6.40 0.97 -9.19
N ARG A 223 -7.73 1.12 -9.33
CA ARG A 223 -8.42 2.41 -9.08
C ARG A 223 -8.29 2.81 -7.61
N LEU A 224 -8.50 1.88 -6.67
CA LEU A 224 -8.42 2.15 -5.24
C LEU A 224 -6.98 2.49 -4.80
N PHE A 225 -6.00 1.71 -5.26
CA PHE A 225 -4.58 1.95 -4.98
C PHE A 225 -4.12 3.30 -5.50
N LYS A 226 -4.52 3.70 -6.71
CA LYS A 226 -4.20 5.03 -7.29
C LYS A 226 -4.54 6.17 -6.32
N TYR A 227 -5.62 6.06 -5.56
CA TYR A 227 -6.08 7.10 -4.63
C TYR A 227 -5.64 6.95 -3.17
N GLY A 228 -4.80 5.97 -2.85
CA GLY A 228 -4.22 5.82 -1.51
C GLY A 228 -4.91 4.78 -0.63
N SER A 229 -5.85 4.02 -1.18
CA SER A 229 -6.58 2.99 -0.42
C SER A 229 -5.83 1.66 -0.40
N GLY A 230 -6.09 0.86 0.63
CA GLY A 230 -5.77 -0.56 0.65
C GLY A 230 -7.00 -1.43 0.43
N THR A 231 -6.79 -2.66 -0.04
CA THR A 231 -7.85 -3.60 -0.40
C THR A 231 -7.61 -4.97 0.23
N GLY A 232 -8.66 -5.63 0.68
CA GLY A 232 -8.60 -7.02 1.10
C GLY A 232 -9.67 -7.86 0.43
N THR A 233 -9.30 -9.09 0.10
CA THR A 233 -10.18 -10.04 -0.60
C THR A 233 -9.91 -11.43 -0.08
N ASN A 234 -11.00 -12.18 0.15
CA ASN A 234 -10.92 -13.62 0.33
C ASN A 234 -10.97 -14.32 -1.03
N PHE A 235 -9.92 -15.05 -1.37
CA PHE A 235 -9.73 -15.73 -2.65
C PHE A 235 -10.26 -17.17 -2.67
N SER A 236 -10.84 -17.63 -1.57
CA SER A 236 -11.25 -19.03 -1.40
C SER A 236 -12.43 -19.43 -2.27
N SER A 237 -13.11 -18.48 -2.92
CA SER A 237 -14.13 -18.78 -3.92
C SER A 237 -13.52 -19.30 -5.24
N LEU A 238 -12.25 -19.02 -5.52
CA LEU A 238 -11.59 -19.47 -6.73
C LEU A 238 -11.33 -20.98 -6.68
N ARG A 239 -11.52 -21.65 -7.81
CA ARG A 239 -11.23 -23.09 -7.91
C ARG A 239 -9.74 -23.37 -7.81
N ALA A 240 -9.39 -24.45 -7.11
CA ALA A 240 -8.02 -24.88 -6.89
C ALA A 240 -7.34 -25.43 -8.14
N ALA A 241 -6.04 -25.68 -8.05
CA ALA A 241 -5.30 -26.31 -9.13
C ALA A 241 -5.88 -27.70 -9.44
N ASN A 242 -5.92 -28.04 -10.73
CA ASN A 242 -6.46 -29.31 -11.25
C ASN A 242 -7.99 -29.49 -11.21
N GLU A 243 -8.75 -28.53 -10.67
CA GLU A 243 -10.21 -28.55 -10.80
C GLU A 243 -10.66 -28.33 -12.26
N PRO A 244 -11.79 -28.93 -12.69
CA PRO A 244 -12.23 -28.87 -14.09
C PRO A 244 -12.65 -27.45 -14.53
N LEU A 245 -12.44 -27.16 -15.82
CA LEU A 245 -12.90 -25.94 -16.49
C LEU A 245 -14.11 -26.23 -17.38
N SER A 246 -15.01 -25.25 -17.55
CA SER A 246 -16.23 -25.38 -18.37
C SER A 246 -15.93 -25.65 -19.85
N GLY A 247 -14.85 -25.08 -20.38
CA GLY A 247 -14.39 -25.30 -21.76
C GLY A 247 -13.53 -26.55 -21.97
N GLY A 248 -13.37 -27.39 -20.93
CA GLY A 248 -12.41 -28.50 -20.92
C GLY A 248 -11.02 -28.06 -20.42
N GLY A 249 -10.24 -29.02 -19.92
CA GLY A 249 -8.95 -28.76 -19.27
C GLY A 249 -9.06 -28.60 -17.75
N LYS A 250 -8.00 -28.07 -17.14
CA LYS A 250 -7.82 -27.98 -15.69
C LYS A 250 -7.39 -26.58 -15.29
N SER A 251 -7.88 -26.12 -14.14
CA SER A 251 -7.49 -24.85 -13.52
C SER A 251 -6.01 -24.84 -13.15
N SER A 252 -5.39 -23.66 -13.26
CA SER A 252 -4.04 -23.36 -12.75
C SER A 252 -4.00 -23.15 -11.23
N GLY A 253 -5.16 -23.10 -10.57
CA GLY A 253 -5.30 -22.81 -9.14
C GLY A 253 -5.14 -21.33 -8.81
N LEU A 254 -5.43 -20.98 -7.55
CA LEU A 254 -5.45 -19.58 -7.10
C LEU A 254 -4.04 -18.97 -7.08
N MET A 255 -3.01 -19.79 -6.85
CA MET A 255 -1.63 -19.32 -6.67
C MET A 255 -1.08 -18.61 -7.93
N GLY A 256 -1.52 -19.02 -9.12
CA GLY A 256 -1.19 -18.32 -10.37
C GLY A 256 -1.71 -16.89 -10.38
N PHE A 257 -2.97 -16.70 -9.97
CA PHE A 257 -3.60 -15.38 -9.93
C PHE A 257 -3.08 -14.51 -8.78
N LEU A 258 -2.76 -15.10 -7.62
CA LEU A 258 -2.12 -14.39 -6.52
C LEU A 258 -0.76 -13.81 -6.94
N ARG A 259 0.05 -14.56 -7.69
CA ARG A 259 1.32 -14.06 -8.24
C ARG A 259 1.13 -12.88 -9.19
N ILE A 260 0.06 -12.87 -9.98
CA ILE A 260 -0.24 -11.73 -10.87
C ILE A 260 -0.72 -10.53 -10.05
N GLY A 261 -1.62 -10.75 -9.09
CA GLY A 261 -2.11 -9.68 -8.20
C GLY A 261 -0.99 -9.05 -7.36
N ASP A 262 -0.04 -9.85 -6.87
CA ASP A 262 1.16 -9.38 -6.17
C ASP A 262 2.00 -8.44 -7.06
N ARG A 263 2.26 -8.82 -8.31
CA ARG A 263 3.00 -7.99 -9.27
C ARG A 263 2.25 -6.72 -9.64
N ALA A 264 0.93 -6.81 -9.82
CA ALA A 264 0.09 -5.65 -10.08
C ALA A 264 0.14 -4.65 -8.91
N ALA A 265 0.02 -5.13 -7.66
CA ALA A 265 0.11 -4.29 -6.47
C ALA A 265 1.49 -3.62 -6.34
N GLY A 266 2.58 -4.36 -6.60
CA GLY A 266 3.94 -3.82 -6.56
C GLY A 266 4.24 -2.74 -7.61
N ALA A 267 3.58 -2.80 -8.78
CA ALA A 267 3.74 -1.83 -9.86
C ALA A 267 3.01 -0.50 -9.59
N ILE A 268 1.97 -0.49 -8.76
CA ILE A 268 1.12 0.67 -8.54
C ILE A 268 1.61 1.47 -7.33
N LYS A 269 1.94 2.75 -7.57
CA LYS A 269 2.30 3.72 -6.53
C LYS A 269 1.05 4.40 -5.98
N SER A 270 0.83 4.28 -4.68
CA SER A 270 -0.44 4.62 -4.05
C SER A 270 -0.55 6.11 -3.69
N GLY A 271 -1.70 6.71 -4.00
CA GLY A 271 -2.01 8.11 -3.70
C GLY A 271 -1.14 9.13 -4.44
N GLY A 272 -0.51 8.75 -5.56
CA GLY A 272 0.45 9.60 -6.28
C GLY A 272 1.75 9.89 -5.51
N THR A 273 2.03 9.12 -4.45
CA THR A 273 3.26 9.20 -3.64
C THR A 273 4.14 7.97 -3.87
N THR A 274 5.31 7.88 -3.24
CA THR A 274 6.20 6.70 -3.32
C THR A 274 5.69 5.47 -2.54
N ARG A 275 4.51 5.54 -1.91
CA ARG A 275 3.97 4.44 -1.08
C ARG A 275 3.53 3.23 -1.92
N ARG A 276 3.86 2.02 -1.47
CA ARG A 276 3.37 0.76 -2.06
C ARG A 276 1.86 0.58 -1.82
N ALA A 277 1.17 -0.08 -2.74
CA ALA A 277 -0.20 -0.53 -2.52
C ALA A 277 -0.26 -1.48 -1.31
N ALA A 278 -1.36 -1.42 -0.55
CA ALA A 278 -1.61 -2.31 0.57
C ALA A 278 -2.69 -3.32 0.19
N LYS A 279 -2.34 -4.59 0.10
CA LYS A 279 -3.23 -5.69 -0.30
C LYS A 279 -3.31 -6.75 0.78
N MET A 280 -4.50 -7.27 1.04
CA MET A 280 -4.74 -8.45 1.87
C MET A 280 -5.30 -9.58 1.02
N VAL A 281 -4.72 -10.76 1.21
CA VAL A 281 -5.12 -12.01 0.57
C VAL A 281 -5.50 -12.98 1.67
N ILE A 282 -6.77 -13.40 1.68
CA ILE A 282 -7.29 -14.35 2.65
C ILE A 282 -7.62 -15.67 1.93
N VAL A 283 -7.19 -16.79 2.50
CA VAL A 283 -7.52 -18.14 2.03
C VAL A 283 -8.01 -19.00 3.20
N ASP A 284 -9.07 -19.76 2.97
CA ASP A 284 -9.72 -20.60 3.97
C ASP A 284 -8.91 -21.87 4.19
N ALA A 285 -8.87 -22.35 5.45
CA ALA A 285 -8.08 -23.52 5.84
C ALA A 285 -8.50 -24.83 5.14
N ASP A 286 -9.68 -24.90 4.55
CA ASP A 286 -10.20 -26.04 3.78
C ASP A 286 -9.94 -25.91 2.26
N HIS A 287 -9.29 -24.84 1.80
CA HIS A 287 -9.03 -24.64 0.38
C HIS A 287 -7.96 -25.65 -0.11
N PRO A 288 -8.12 -26.33 -1.26
CA PRO A 288 -7.15 -27.35 -1.71
C PRO A 288 -5.73 -26.82 -1.98
N ASP A 289 -5.58 -25.54 -2.34
CA ASP A 289 -4.27 -24.88 -2.51
C ASP A 289 -3.67 -24.33 -1.18
N ILE A 290 -4.26 -24.60 0.00
CA ILE A 290 -3.89 -23.96 1.27
C ILE A 290 -2.43 -24.20 1.67
N GLU A 291 -1.91 -25.42 1.52
CA GLU A 291 -0.53 -25.73 1.89
C GLU A 291 0.48 -24.99 1.00
N GLU A 292 0.17 -24.78 -0.29
CA GLU A 292 1.02 -23.96 -1.17
C GLU A 292 0.97 -22.50 -0.75
N PHE A 293 -0.22 -21.99 -0.41
CA PHE A 293 -0.42 -20.61 0.05
C PHE A 293 0.35 -20.30 1.33
N VAL A 294 0.24 -21.16 2.35
CA VAL A 294 0.92 -21.00 3.65
C VAL A 294 2.43 -20.95 3.49
N ASN A 295 3.00 -21.86 2.68
CA ASN A 295 4.45 -21.96 2.51
C ASN A 295 5.01 -21.03 1.41
N TRP A 296 4.16 -20.22 0.76
CA TRP A 296 4.55 -19.45 -0.41
C TRP A 296 5.68 -18.46 -0.07
N LYS A 297 5.46 -17.55 0.88
CA LYS A 297 6.44 -16.50 1.21
C LYS A 297 7.74 -17.05 1.76
N VAL A 298 7.68 -18.08 2.62
CA VAL A 298 8.87 -18.79 3.13
C VAL A 298 9.77 -19.26 1.98
N ARG A 299 9.17 -19.89 0.95
CA ARG A 299 9.92 -20.35 -0.22
C ARG A 299 10.49 -19.21 -1.05
N GLU A 300 9.80 -18.07 -1.12
CA GLU A 300 10.30 -16.88 -1.83
C GLU A 300 11.47 -16.22 -1.07
N GLU A 301 11.44 -16.16 0.26
CA GLU A 301 12.57 -15.69 1.07
C GLU A 301 13.80 -16.60 0.94
N GLN A 302 13.60 -17.92 0.92
CA GLN A 302 14.68 -18.87 0.66
C GLN A 302 15.34 -18.64 -0.71
N LYS A 303 14.57 -18.24 -1.73
CA LYS A 303 15.13 -17.85 -3.04
C LYS A 303 15.96 -16.58 -2.93
N VAL A 304 15.50 -15.55 -2.21
CA VAL A 304 16.27 -14.32 -1.96
C VAL A 304 17.60 -14.67 -1.28
N ALA A 305 17.57 -15.47 -0.22
CA ALA A 305 18.79 -15.90 0.48
C ALA A 305 19.77 -16.62 -0.47
N ALA A 306 19.28 -17.48 -1.35
CA ALA A 306 20.09 -18.17 -2.34
C ALA A 306 20.69 -17.20 -3.39
N LEU A 307 19.93 -16.21 -3.86
CA LEU A 307 20.40 -15.18 -4.81
C LEU A 307 21.49 -14.30 -4.18
N VAL A 308 21.29 -13.87 -2.93
CA VAL A 308 22.26 -13.05 -2.19
C VAL A 308 23.55 -13.83 -1.94
N ALA A 309 23.45 -15.06 -1.46
CA ALA A 309 24.62 -15.91 -1.24
C ALA A 309 25.36 -16.18 -2.56
N GLY A 310 24.62 -16.58 -3.60
CA GLY A 310 25.18 -16.90 -4.91
C GLY A 310 25.87 -15.71 -5.58
N SER A 311 25.26 -14.53 -5.57
CA SER A 311 25.85 -13.33 -6.20
C SER A 311 27.13 -12.87 -5.50
N LYS A 312 27.18 -12.87 -4.17
CA LYS A 312 28.39 -12.55 -3.40
C LYS A 312 29.50 -13.59 -3.62
N MET A 313 29.15 -14.87 -3.75
CA MET A 313 30.11 -15.92 -4.09
C MET A 313 30.70 -15.74 -5.49
N HIS A 314 29.87 -15.35 -6.48
CA HIS A 314 30.36 -15.03 -7.83
C HIS A 314 31.36 -13.88 -7.79
N GLU A 315 31.00 -12.76 -7.17
CA GLU A 315 31.88 -11.59 -7.07
C GLU A 315 33.24 -11.95 -6.43
N ARG A 316 33.20 -12.68 -5.31
CA ARG A 316 34.41 -13.10 -4.60
C ARG A 316 35.30 -14.02 -5.44
N HIS A 317 34.75 -15.11 -5.97
CA HIS A 317 35.57 -16.14 -6.63
C HIS A 317 36.04 -15.72 -8.02
N LEU A 318 35.25 -14.93 -8.76
CA LEU A 318 35.69 -14.40 -10.05
C LEU A 318 36.84 -13.40 -9.88
N ASN A 319 36.79 -12.52 -8.87
CA ASN A 319 37.92 -11.63 -8.56
C ASN A 319 39.12 -12.36 -7.94
N ALA A 320 38.93 -13.48 -7.24
CA ALA A 320 40.03 -14.32 -6.78
C ALA A 320 40.83 -14.94 -7.95
N ILE A 321 40.16 -15.28 -9.06
CA ILE A 321 40.82 -15.74 -10.29
C ILE A 321 41.69 -14.62 -10.88
N PHE A 322 41.16 -13.39 -10.98
CA PHE A 322 41.97 -12.24 -11.41
C PHE A 322 43.16 -11.98 -10.50
N ALA A 323 42.97 -12.08 -9.18
CA ALA A 323 44.05 -11.92 -8.20
C ALA A 323 45.14 -12.97 -8.37
N ALA A 324 44.78 -14.24 -8.63
CA ALA A 324 45.73 -15.32 -8.87
C ALA A 324 46.52 -15.18 -10.19
N ILE A 325 45.94 -14.52 -11.20
CA ILE A 325 46.65 -14.17 -12.44
C ILE A 325 47.61 -13.01 -12.17
N ARG A 326 47.16 -11.99 -11.45
CA ARG A 326 47.97 -10.79 -11.13
C ARG A 326 49.13 -11.09 -10.18
N GLY A 327 48.95 -12.03 -9.25
CA GLY A 327 49.97 -12.47 -8.30
C GLY A 327 51.00 -13.44 -8.89
N TRP A 328 50.92 -13.73 -10.19
CA TRP A 328 51.88 -14.58 -10.88
C TRP A 328 53.20 -13.85 -11.14
N ASP A 329 54.31 -14.48 -10.74
CA ASP A 329 55.68 -13.96 -10.84
C ASP A 329 56.49 -14.63 -11.96
N GLY A 330 55.89 -15.57 -12.70
CA GLY A 330 56.50 -16.25 -13.83
C GLY A 330 56.28 -15.54 -15.18
N ALA A 331 56.45 -16.28 -16.29
CA ALA A 331 56.28 -15.73 -17.62
C ALA A 331 54.83 -15.26 -17.87
N GLU A 332 54.70 -14.11 -18.53
CA GLU A 332 53.42 -13.41 -18.73
C GLU A 332 52.40 -14.23 -19.53
N ASP A 333 52.87 -14.97 -20.54
CA ASP A 333 52.07 -15.88 -21.36
C ASP A 333 51.53 -17.08 -20.56
N ALA A 334 52.27 -17.53 -19.56
CA ALA A 334 51.88 -18.62 -18.66
C ALA A 334 50.89 -18.21 -17.56
N ALA A 335 50.70 -16.91 -17.32
CA ALA A 335 49.83 -16.40 -16.25
C ALA A 335 48.37 -16.88 -16.36
N TYR A 336 47.92 -17.11 -17.60
CA TYR A 336 46.53 -17.47 -17.95
C TYR A 336 46.32 -18.98 -18.19
N ASP A 337 47.36 -19.81 -18.02
CA ASP A 337 47.26 -21.27 -18.16
C ASP A 337 47.24 -21.93 -16.77
N PRO A 338 46.13 -22.54 -16.33
CA PRO A 338 46.07 -23.24 -15.05
C PRO A 338 46.95 -24.49 -14.96
N LYS A 339 47.56 -24.96 -16.06
CA LYS A 339 48.61 -25.99 -16.00
C LYS A 339 49.96 -25.40 -15.57
N ALA A 340 50.23 -24.15 -15.93
CA ALA A 340 51.50 -23.47 -15.68
C ALA A 340 51.47 -22.59 -14.42
N ASN A 341 50.33 -21.95 -14.11
CA ASN A 341 50.10 -21.14 -12.92
C ASN A 341 49.34 -21.94 -11.83
N PRO A 342 50.01 -22.42 -10.77
CA PRO A 342 49.36 -23.19 -9.70
C PRO A 342 48.37 -22.36 -8.86
N GLN A 343 48.61 -21.04 -8.72
CA GLN A 343 47.70 -20.14 -8.01
C GLN A 343 46.36 -20.04 -8.77
N LEU A 344 46.43 -19.87 -10.10
CA LEU A 344 45.26 -19.88 -10.98
C LEU A 344 44.52 -21.22 -10.93
N LYS A 345 45.26 -22.33 -10.97
CA LYS A 345 44.68 -23.67 -10.84
C LYS A 345 43.89 -23.83 -9.54
N SER A 346 44.45 -23.34 -8.44
CA SER A 346 43.80 -23.37 -7.12
C SER A 346 42.54 -22.50 -7.10
N ALA A 347 42.62 -21.26 -7.59
CA ALA A 347 41.47 -20.35 -7.64
C ALA A 347 40.33 -20.90 -8.51
N ILE A 348 40.64 -21.51 -9.67
CA ILE A 348 39.63 -22.17 -10.52
C ILE A 348 39.02 -23.37 -9.80
N ARG A 349 39.83 -24.19 -9.11
CA ARG A 349 39.32 -25.33 -8.35
C ARG A 349 38.37 -24.88 -7.24
N GLU A 350 38.75 -23.85 -6.49
CA GLU A 350 37.92 -23.27 -5.42
C GLU A 350 36.62 -22.68 -5.99
N ALA A 351 36.67 -21.96 -7.10
CA ALA A 351 35.48 -21.45 -7.77
C ALA A 351 34.53 -22.58 -8.19
N LYS A 352 35.05 -23.68 -8.76
CA LYS A 352 34.23 -24.85 -9.11
C LYS A 352 33.65 -25.56 -7.89
N GLN A 353 34.41 -25.68 -6.81
CA GLN A 353 33.92 -26.25 -5.54
C GLN A 353 32.78 -25.41 -4.94
N ASN A 354 32.78 -24.10 -5.21
CA ASN A 354 31.75 -23.16 -4.78
C ASN A 354 30.70 -22.90 -5.87
N LEU A 355 30.49 -23.85 -6.78
CA LEU A 355 29.41 -23.87 -7.78
C LEU A 355 29.41 -22.68 -8.76
N ILE A 356 30.56 -22.02 -8.96
CA ILE A 356 30.68 -21.00 -10.01
C ILE A 356 30.66 -21.68 -11.38
N PRO A 357 29.75 -21.30 -12.29
CA PRO A 357 29.64 -21.93 -13.60
C PRO A 357 30.92 -21.79 -14.43
N GLU A 358 31.29 -22.85 -15.15
CA GLU A 358 32.51 -22.87 -15.97
C GLU A 358 32.51 -21.77 -17.05
N THR A 359 31.34 -21.36 -17.52
CA THR A 359 31.17 -20.27 -18.49
C THR A 359 31.65 -18.92 -17.94
N TYR A 360 31.41 -18.64 -16.66
CA TYR A 360 31.89 -17.42 -16.00
C TYR A 360 33.40 -17.49 -15.73
N ILE A 361 33.91 -18.65 -15.32
CA ILE A 361 35.36 -18.87 -15.15
C ILE A 361 36.08 -18.61 -16.47
N LYS A 362 35.58 -19.18 -17.57
CA LYS A 362 36.13 -18.97 -18.92
C LYS A 362 36.09 -17.48 -19.31
N ARG A 363 34.97 -16.80 -19.06
CA ARG A 363 34.82 -15.36 -19.35
C ARG A 363 35.87 -14.51 -18.60
N VAL A 364 36.12 -14.81 -17.33
CA VAL A 364 37.16 -14.12 -16.54
C VAL A 364 38.56 -14.35 -17.14
N LEU A 365 38.89 -15.58 -17.54
CA LEU A 365 40.18 -15.87 -18.19
C LEU A 365 40.33 -15.09 -19.50
N ASP A 366 39.26 -15.01 -20.29
CA ASP A 366 39.26 -14.28 -21.56
C ASP A 366 39.36 -12.76 -21.34
N TYR A 367 38.75 -12.21 -20.29
CA TYR A 367 38.92 -10.81 -19.89
C TYR A 367 40.32 -10.53 -19.36
N ALA A 368 40.88 -11.41 -18.56
CA ALA A 368 42.26 -11.26 -18.08
C ALA A 368 43.25 -11.17 -19.25
N ARG A 369 43.09 -12.01 -20.28
CA ARG A 369 43.90 -11.95 -21.52
C ARG A 369 43.76 -10.64 -22.31
N GLN A 370 42.65 -9.95 -22.14
CA GLN A 370 42.38 -8.63 -22.75
C GLN A 370 42.90 -7.47 -21.89
N GLY A 371 43.55 -7.75 -20.76
CA GLY A 371 44.15 -6.74 -19.88
C GLY A 371 43.22 -6.24 -18.77
N TYR A 372 42.02 -6.81 -18.60
CA TYR A 372 41.19 -6.50 -17.44
C TYR A 372 41.79 -7.12 -16.17
N THR A 373 41.69 -6.41 -15.05
CA THR A 373 42.29 -6.85 -13.78
C THR A 373 41.27 -7.20 -12.70
N SER A 374 39.99 -6.91 -12.93
CA SER A 374 38.87 -7.25 -12.05
C SER A 374 37.59 -7.34 -12.87
N ILE A 375 36.55 -7.87 -12.26
CA ILE A 375 35.18 -7.80 -12.77
C ILE A 375 34.29 -7.28 -11.66
N GLU A 376 33.30 -6.48 -12.03
CA GLU A 376 32.19 -6.16 -11.15
C GLU A 376 31.03 -7.10 -11.52
N PHE A 377 30.70 -8.01 -10.61
CA PHE A 377 29.52 -8.85 -10.67
C PHE A 377 28.45 -8.25 -9.77
N PRO A 378 27.25 -7.90 -10.29
CA PRO A 378 26.18 -7.36 -9.48
C PRO A 378 25.88 -8.25 -8.27
N THR A 379 25.97 -7.69 -7.07
CA THR A 379 25.65 -8.39 -5.83
C THR A 379 24.31 -7.93 -5.31
N TYR A 380 23.61 -8.85 -4.65
CA TYR A 380 22.34 -8.57 -4.00
C TYR A 380 22.51 -8.53 -2.48
N ASP A 381 21.54 -7.94 -1.81
CA ASP A 381 21.41 -7.96 -0.36
C ASP A 381 19.98 -8.36 0.08
N THR A 382 19.83 -8.50 1.39
CA THR A 382 18.59 -8.93 2.04
C THR A 382 17.76 -7.76 2.56
N ASP A 383 18.04 -6.52 2.13
CA ASP A 383 17.13 -5.42 2.44
C ASP A 383 15.80 -5.62 1.70
N TRP A 384 14.69 -5.28 2.33
CA TRP A 384 13.35 -5.57 1.80
C TRP A 384 13.02 -4.72 0.56
N ASP A 385 13.76 -3.63 0.32
CA ASP A 385 13.68 -2.81 -0.87
C ASP A 385 14.72 -3.19 -1.94
N SER A 386 15.49 -4.25 -1.73
CA SER A 386 16.55 -4.69 -2.63
C SER A 386 16.02 -5.24 -3.95
N GLU A 387 16.88 -5.22 -4.97
CA GLU A 387 16.58 -5.82 -6.26
C GLU A 387 16.22 -7.31 -6.13
N ALA A 388 16.85 -8.06 -5.21
CA ALA A 388 16.52 -9.47 -5.01
C ALA A 388 15.07 -9.67 -4.58
N TYR A 389 14.58 -8.89 -3.61
CA TYR A 389 13.17 -8.93 -3.21
C TYR A 389 12.23 -8.54 -4.35
N SER A 390 12.64 -7.60 -5.21
CA SER A 390 11.86 -7.22 -6.40
C SER A 390 11.71 -8.35 -7.43
N THR A 391 12.60 -9.36 -7.42
CA THR A 391 12.56 -10.49 -8.37
C THR A 391 11.72 -11.67 -7.91
N VAL A 392 11.38 -11.76 -6.63
CA VAL A 392 10.52 -12.83 -6.07
C VAL A 392 9.07 -12.38 -5.95
N SER A 393 8.17 -13.31 -5.63
CA SER A 393 6.73 -13.04 -5.52
C SER A 393 6.24 -13.01 -4.07
N GLY A 394 5.00 -12.58 -3.85
CA GLY A 394 4.35 -12.58 -2.53
C GLY A 394 4.82 -11.46 -1.59
N GLN A 395 5.44 -10.41 -2.12
CA GLN A 395 6.03 -9.32 -1.31
C GLN A 395 5.11 -8.11 -1.16
N ASN A 396 4.03 -8.04 -1.95
CA ASN A 396 3.15 -6.87 -2.04
C ASN A 396 1.74 -7.14 -1.47
N SER A 397 1.58 -8.23 -0.72
CA SER A 397 0.35 -8.54 0.02
C SER A 397 0.65 -9.05 1.43
N ASN A 398 -0.25 -8.77 2.36
CA ASN A 398 -0.39 -9.52 3.61
C ASN A 398 -1.19 -10.79 3.29
N ASN A 399 -0.70 -11.95 3.72
CA ASN A 399 -1.36 -13.22 3.52
C ASN A 399 -1.99 -13.65 4.85
N THR A 400 -3.20 -14.20 4.81
CA THR A 400 -3.92 -14.61 6.01
C THR A 400 -4.69 -15.88 5.76
N VAL A 401 -4.61 -16.81 6.72
CA VAL A 401 -5.44 -18.01 6.73
C VAL A 401 -6.68 -17.75 7.57
N ARG A 402 -7.85 -18.02 6.99
CA ARG A 402 -9.11 -17.98 7.71
C ARG A 402 -9.45 -19.37 8.24
N VAL A 403 -9.64 -19.48 9.55
CA VAL A 403 -9.93 -20.73 10.26
C VAL A 403 -11.32 -20.67 10.90
N THR A 404 -11.94 -21.84 11.03
CA THR A 404 -13.19 -22.05 11.77
C THR A 404 -12.91 -22.70 13.13
N ASP A 405 -13.85 -22.62 14.05
CA ASP A 405 -13.86 -23.35 15.33
C ASP A 405 -13.79 -24.86 15.08
N ALA A 406 -14.41 -25.37 14.00
CA ALA A 406 -14.32 -26.77 13.58
C ALA A 406 -12.89 -27.18 13.22
N PHE A 407 -12.16 -26.36 12.47
CA PHE A 407 -10.74 -26.61 12.17
C PHE A 407 -9.90 -26.60 13.46
N LEU A 408 -10.10 -25.61 14.33
CA LEU A 408 -9.36 -25.52 15.60
C LEU A 408 -9.67 -26.72 16.53
N GLN A 409 -10.90 -27.22 16.51
CA GLN A 409 -11.26 -28.45 17.22
C GLN A 409 -10.55 -29.67 16.61
N ALA A 410 -10.51 -29.79 15.28
CA ALA A 410 -9.77 -30.85 14.61
C ALA A 410 -8.26 -30.81 14.92
N VAL A 411 -7.66 -29.62 15.06
CA VAL A 411 -6.26 -29.47 15.51
C VAL A 411 -6.06 -30.03 16.93
N ARG A 412 -6.95 -29.67 17.86
CA ARG A 412 -6.89 -30.13 19.26
C ARG A 412 -7.01 -31.66 19.36
N ASP A 413 -7.95 -32.22 18.61
CA ASP A 413 -8.26 -33.65 18.64
C ASP A 413 -7.29 -34.49 17.81
N ASP A 414 -6.35 -33.85 17.11
CA ASP A 414 -5.48 -34.50 16.12
C ASP A 414 -6.32 -35.31 15.13
N ALA A 415 -7.27 -34.63 14.49
CA ALA A 415 -8.21 -35.19 13.53
C ALA A 415 -7.80 -34.89 12.08
N ASP A 416 -8.44 -35.62 11.16
CA ASP A 416 -8.31 -35.36 9.73
C ASP A 416 -9.07 -34.09 9.35
N TRP A 417 -8.57 -33.42 8.32
CA TRP A 417 -9.17 -32.22 7.75
C TRP A 417 -9.30 -32.40 6.23
N GLU A 418 -10.52 -32.17 5.74
CA GLU A 418 -10.83 -32.32 4.32
C GLU A 418 -10.61 -30.99 3.61
N LEU A 419 -9.85 -31.01 2.51
CA LEU A 419 -9.72 -29.89 1.60
C LEU A 419 -10.76 -30.03 0.48
N LEU A 420 -11.61 -29.03 0.31
CA LEU A 420 -12.84 -29.13 -0.46
C LEU A 420 -12.75 -28.38 -1.80
N ARG A 421 -13.09 -29.06 -2.90
CA ARG A 421 -13.17 -28.45 -4.24
C ARG A 421 -14.23 -27.36 -4.28
N ARG A 422 -13.94 -26.24 -4.96
CA ARG A 422 -14.90 -25.13 -5.09
C ARG A 422 -15.92 -25.34 -6.20
N THR A 423 -15.63 -26.25 -7.14
CA THR A 423 -16.54 -26.53 -8.27
C THR A 423 -17.72 -27.43 -7.91
N ASP A 424 -17.55 -28.39 -7.01
CA ASP A 424 -18.60 -29.37 -6.66
C ASP A 424 -18.70 -29.73 -5.17
N GLY A 425 -17.86 -29.15 -4.30
CA GLY A 425 -17.83 -29.42 -2.86
C GLY A 425 -17.23 -30.77 -2.48
N GLY A 426 -16.72 -31.55 -3.45
CA GLY A 426 -16.10 -32.84 -3.18
C GLY A 426 -14.72 -32.72 -2.51
N VAL A 427 -14.31 -33.77 -1.80
CA VAL A 427 -12.98 -33.82 -1.16
C VAL A 427 -11.89 -33.92 -2.23
N ALA A 428 -10.98 -32.95 -2.24
CA ALA A 428 -9.79 -32.93 -3.09
C ALA A 428 -8.64 -33.72 -2.44
N LYS A 429 -8.43 -33.53 -1.13
CA LYS A 429 -7.35 -34.13 -0.34
C LYS A 429 -7.77 -34.16 1.13
N VAL A 430 -7.31 -35.16 1.86
CA VAL A 430 -7.42 -35.22 3.33
C VAL A 430 -6.01 -35.05 3.91
N ILE A 431 -5.88 -34.20 4.94
CA ILE A 431 -4.64 -33.92 5.66
C ILE A 431 -4.86 -34.06 7.17
N ARG A 432 -3.81 -34.09 8.00
CA ARG A 432 -4.00 -33.85 9.44
C ARG A 432 -4.19 -32.36 9.69
N ALA A 433 -5.19 -32.01 10.50
CA ALA A 433 -5.41 -30.61 10.88
C ALA A 433 -4.18 -30.02 11.60
N ARG A 434 -3.55 -30.83 12.46
CA ARG A 434 -2.35 -30.44 13.23
C ARG A 434 -1.16 -30.13 12.33
N ASP A 435 -0.92 -30.92 11.29
CA ASP A 435 0.17 -30.68 10.33
C ASP A 435 -0.01 -29.33 9.62
N LEU A 436 -1.23 -28.98 9.20
CA LEU A 436 -1.49 -27.67 8.61
C LEU A 436 -1.29 -26.54 9.62
N TRP A 437 -1.72 -26.72 10.87
CA TRP A 437 -1.51 -25.74 11.93
C TRP A 437 -0.03 -25.51 12.24
N GLU A 438 0.77 -26.58 12.27
CA GLU A 438 2.23 -26.51 12.43
C GLU A 438 2.88 -25.79 11.25
N GLN A 439 2.46 -26.08 10.01
CA GLN A 439 2.93 -25.35 8.82
C GLN A 439 2.63 -23.85 8.91
N ILE A 440 1.44 -23.46 9.39
CA ILE A 440 1.07 -22.05 9.56
C ILE A 440 1.96 -21.40 10.63
N GLY A 441 2.18 -22.07 11.77
CA GLY A 441 3.03 -21.57 12.84
C GLY A 441 4.50 -21.39 12.41
N GLU A 442 5.06 -22.39 11.71
CA GLU A 442 6.42 -22.33 11.18
C GLU A 442 6.57 -21.22 10.13
N ALA A 443 5.62 -21.08 9.21
CA ALA A 443 5.65 -20.01 8.20
C ALA A 443 5.57 -18.63 8.85
N ALA A 444 4.66 -18.43 9.80
CA ALA A 444 4.53 -17.18 10.53
C ALA A 444 5.79 -16.83 11.34
N TRP A 445 6.48 -17.83 11.91
CA TRP A 445 7.77 -17.63 12.56
C TRP A 445 8.88 -17.28 11.55
N ALA A 446 8.92 -17.97 10.40
CA ALA A 446 9.96 -17.82 9.40
C ALA A 446 9.88 -16.48 8.65
N CYS A 447 8.68 -16.04 8.25
CA CYS A 447 8.48 -14.89 7.36
C CYS A 447 7.37 -13.91 7.80
N ALA A 448 6.87 -14.00 9.05
CA ALA A 448 5.78 -13.16 9.58
C ALA A 448 4.41 -13.32 8.88
N ASP A 449 4.25 -14.32 8.02
CA ASP A 449 3.03 -14.64 7.28
C ASP A 449 2.83 -16.16 7.21
N PRO A 450 1.59 -16.67 7.13
CA PRO A 450 0.36 -15.90 7.08
C PRO A 450 -0.15 -15.49 8.48
N GLY A 451 -0.92 -14.40 8.53
CA GLY A 451 -1.77 -14.07 9.68
C GLY A 451 -2.94 -15.07 9.85
N ILE A 452 -3.72 -14.91 10.92
CA ILE A 452 -4.88 -15.76 11.22
C ILE A 452 -6.16 -14.92 11.35
N GLN A 453 -7.26 -15.41 10.79
CA GLN A 453 -8.62 -14.89 11.01
C GLN A 453 -9.56 -15.97 11.56
N PHE A 454 -10.25 -15.66 12.65
CA PHE A 454 -11.19 -16.57 13.32
C PHE A 454 -12.61 -16.33 12.80
N HIS A 455 -13.01 -17.05 11.76
CA HIS A 455 -14.23 -16.81 11.00
C HIS A 455 -15.50 -16.83 11.86
N ASP A 456 -15.63 -17.85 12.71
CA ASP A 456 -16.83 -18.04 13.52
C ASP A 456 -16.93 -16.97 14.62
N THR A 457 -15.80 -16.59 15.22
CA THR A 457 -15.75 -15.49 16.19
C THR A 457 -16.11 -14.16 15.53
N ILE A 458 -15.58 -13.88 14.34
CA ILE A 458 -15.88 -12.65 13.59
C ILE A 458 -17.39 -12.58 13.28
N ASN A 459 -17.97 -13.66 12.78
CA ASN A 459 -19.40 -13.67 12.44
C ASN A 459 -20.32 -13.72 13.67
N ALA A 460 -19.88 -14.28 14.79
CA ALA A 460 -20.64 -14.24 16.05
C ALA A 460 -20.84 -12.81 16.58
N TRP A 461 -19.93 -11.88 16.25
CA TRP A 461 -20.02 -10.46 16.60
C TRP A 461 -20.55 -9.59 15.46
N HIS A 462 -21.06 -10.20 14.39
CA HIS A 462 -21.57 -9.49 13.24
C HIS A 462 -22.84 -8.72 13.60
N THR A 463 -22.85 -7.41 13.32
CA THR A 463 -23.96 -6.52 13.61
C THR A 463 -25.06 -6.50 12.55
N CYS A 464 -24.84 -7.05 11.35
CA CYS A 464 -25.84 -7.13 10.28
C CYS A 464 -25.82 -8.48 9.52
N PRO A 465 -25.98 -9.62 10.21
CA PRO A 465 -25.86 -10.96 9.62
C PRO A 465 -26.90 -11.27 8.54
N GLU A 466 -28.05 -10.59 8.55
CA GLU A 466 -29.10 -10.77 7.52
C GLU A 466 -28.67 -10.23 6.14
N ASP A 467 -27.71 -9.29 6.10
CA ASP A 467 -27.21 -8.67 4.86
C ASP A 467 -26.10 -9.49 4.20
N GLY A 468 -25.58 -10.51 4.90
CA GLY A 468 -24.57 -11.42 4.40
C GLY A 468 -23.57 -11.82 5.48
N GLU A 469 -22.64 -12.68 5.08
CA GLU A 469 -21.57 -13.18 5.94
C GLU A 469 -20.31 -12.34 5.77
N ILE A 470 -19.57 -12.12 6.85
CA ILE A 470 -18.24 -11.50 6.79
C ILE A 470 -17.24 -12.55 6.29
N ARG A 471 -16.70 -12.30 5.10
CA ARG A 471 -15.76 -13.22 4.43
C ARG A 471 -14.31 -12.77 4.50
N GLY A 472 -14.06 -11.52 4.84
CA GLY A 472 -12.70 -11.04 4.97
C GLY A 472 -12.62 -9.70 5.69
N SER A 473 -11.47 -9.06 5.50
CA SER A 473 -11.13 -7.80 6.14
C SER A 473 -10.38 -6.89 5.17
N ASN A 474 -10.13 -5.66 5.58
CA ASN A 474 -9.14 -4.80 4.96
C ASN A 474 -7.68 -5.25 5.25
N PRO A 475 -6.65 -4.58 4.67
CA PRO A 475 -5.24 -4.94 4.84
C PRO A 475 -4.68 -5.10 6.25
N CYS A 476 -5.20 -4.33 7.20
CA CYS A 476 -4.71 -4.32 8.58
C CYS A 476 -5.62 -5.09 9.56
N SER A 477 -6.67 -5.74 9.04
CA SER A 477 -7.59 -6.61 9.78
C SER A 477 -8.38 -5.95 10.92
N GLU A 478 -8.47 -4.62 10.95
CA GLU A 478 -9.25 -3.83 11.91
C GLU A 478 -10.68 -3.53 11.44
N TYR A 479 -10.96 -3.67 10.14
CA TYR A 479 -12.29 -3.52 9.55
C TYR A 479 -12.80 -4.88 9.06
N MET A 480 -13.79 -5.40 9.78
CA MET A 480 -14.50 -6.66 9.49
C MET A 480 -15.93 -6.34 9.08
N PHE A 481 -16.25 -6.51 7.80
CA PHE A 481 -17.57 -6.20 7.27
C PHE A 481 -17.84 -6.96 5.96
N LEU A 482 -19.01 -6.72 5.36
CA LEU A 482 -19.44 -7.38 4.13
C LEU A 482 -18.51 -7.05 2.95
N ASP A 483 -18.50 -7.92 1.94
CA ASP A 483 -17.76 -7.66 0.71
C ASP A 483 -18.28 -6.41 -0.02
N ASN A 484 -17.39 -5.77 -0.78
CA ASN A 484 -17.65 -4.56 -1.56
C ASN A 484 -18.02 -3.34 -0.71
N THR A 485 -17.48 -3.28 0.51
CA THR A 485 -17.66 -2.16 1.43
C THR A 485 -16.36 -1.42 1.68
N ALA A 486 -16.47 -0.24 2.27
CA ALA A 486 -15.36 0.68 2.50
C ALA A 486 -15.41 1.25 3.91
N CYS A 487 -14.23 1.53 4.47
CA CYS A 487 -14.11 2.12 5.79
C CYS A 487 -13.42 3.49 5.73
N ASN A 488 -14.06 4.48 6.37
CA ASN A 488 -13.40 5.73 6.78
C ASN A 488 -12.98 5.57 8.24
N LEU A 489 -11.75 5.99 8.55
CA LEU A 489 -11.17 5.84 9.88
C LEU A 489 -10.74 7.20 10.40
N ALA A 490 -10.79 7.37 11.72
CA ALA A 490 -10.21 8.50 12.41
C ALA A 490 -9.61 8.03 13.73
N SER A 491 -8.55 8.68 14.15
CA SER A 491 -7.83 8.38 15.39
C SER A 491 -7.85 9.60 16.30
N MET A 492 -8.05 9.37 17.60
CA MET A 492 -7.95 10.41 18.64
C MET A 492 -6.71 10.19 19.48
N ASN A 493 -5.96 11.26 19.74
CA ASN A 493 -4.82 11.24 20.64
C ASN A 493 -5.29 11.41 22.09
N LEU A 494 -5.55 10.30 22.77
CA LEU A 494 -6.11 10.28 24.13
C LEU A 494 -5.30 11.07 25.15
N LEU A 495 -3.98 11.19 25.00
CA LEU A 495 -3.12 11.96 25.91
C LEU A 495 -3.48 13.45 25.94
N THR A 496 -3.98 13.99 24.83
CA THR A 496 -4.39 15.41 24.76
C THR A 496 -5.67 15.70 25.55
N PHE A 497 -6.40 14.65 25.96
CA PHE A 497 -7.62 14.74 26.76
C PHE A 497 -7.38 14.39 28.23
N TYR A 498 -6.21 13.84 28.55
CA TYR A 498 -5.81 13.55 29.92
C TYR A 498 -5.51 14.87 30.66
N LYS A 499 -6.18 15.09 31.78
CA LYS A 499 -6.10 16.31 32.60
C LYS A 499 -5.30 16.08 33.85
#